data_AF-A0A9E4H3V2-F1
#
_entry.id   AF-A0A9E4H3V2-F1
#
_cell.length_a   1.000
_cell.length_b   1.000
_cell.length_c   1.000
_cell.angle_alpha   90.00
_cell.angle_beta   90.00
_cell.angle_gamma   90.00
#
_symmetry.space_group_name_H-M   'P 1'
#
loop_
_entity.id
_entity.type
_entity.pdbx_description
1 polymer ?
#
loop_
_entity_poly.entity_id
_entity_poly.type
_entity_poly.pdbx_seq_one_letter_code
_entity_poly.pdbx_strand_id
1 'polypeptide(L)'
;MKKTALCLLTTILIGQAALGQINFKLTWQREATIASANLIILATGLPQYQEVQPYEWYLVFDLPAPELYTIDRGAIDNWNPQMAKNSDYVLGGLLILPFASLASEEFRDQGGTYLFMYGEVLVSTALVTTAIKGWTERARPYVYNNEVPLDDRIARDAMRSFVNNHTALAFGAASFMSTTYMDLHPDDPLR
;
A
#
# COMPACT_ATOMS: atom_id res chain seq x y z
N MET A 1 17.92 -21.75 17.11
CA MET A 1 16.46 -21.82 17.35
C MET A 1 16.10 -20.89 18.51
N LYS A 2 15.39 -19.79 18.23
CA LYS A 2 14.56 -18.95 19.13
C LYS A 2 14.34 -17.58 18.47
N LYS A 3 13.38 -17.50 17.56
CA LYS A 3 12.83 -16.25 17.00
C LYS A 3 11.34 -16.47 16.68
N THR A 4 10.50 -16.56 17.71
CA THR A 4 9.04 -16.59 17.56
C THR A 4 8.41 -16.18 18.89
N ALA A 5 8.29 -14.89 19.17
CA ALA A 5 7.50 -14.39 20.31
C ALA A 5 7.11 -12.89 20.24
N LEU A 6 7.26 -12.19 19.11
CA LEU A 6 6.96 -10.76 19.05
C LEU A 6 6.23 -10.37 17.76
N CYS A 7 5.03 -10.93 17.56
CA CYS A 7 4.09 -10.47 16.52
C CYS A 7 2.61 -10.69 16.87
N LEU A 8 2.28 -11.08 18.11
CA LEU A 8 0.92 -11.48 18.49
C LEU A 8 0.27 -10.59 19.55
N LEU A 9 0.88 -9.43 19.88
CA LEU A 9 0.39 -8.54 20.95
C LEU A 9 -0.17 -7.20 20.46
N THR A 10 -0.55 -7.09 19.18
CA THR A 10 -1.18 -5.87 18.61
C THR A 10 -2.63 -6.07 18.15
N THR A 11 -3.24 -7.25 18.32
CA THR A 11 -4.56 -7.57 17.75
C THR A 11 -5.65 -7.93 18.76
N ILE A 12 -5.56 -7.46 20.01
CA ILE A 12 -6.67 -7.61 20.96
C ILE A 12 -6.90 -6.27 21.65
N LEU A 13 -7.90 -5.52 21.17
CA LEU A 13 -8.77 -4.62 21.95
C LEU A 13 -9.69 -3.82 21.02
N ILE A 14 -10.67 -4.47 20.36
CA ILE A 14 -11.90 -3.77 19.96
C ILE A 14 -13.07 -4.73 20.17
N GLY A 15 -13.75 -4.56 21.28
CA GLY A 15 -14.99 -5.23 21.60
C GLY A 15 -15.80 -4.33 22.51
N GLN A 16 -16.44 -3.31 21.93
CA GLN A 16 -17.68 -2.76 22.49
C GLN A 16 -18.64 -2.45 21.34
N ALA A 17 -19.73 -3.22 21.32
CA ALA A 17 -20.93 -2.86 20.60
C ALA A 17 -21.56 -1.63 21.27
N ALA A 18 -21.84 -0.58 20.50
CA ALA A 18 -22.73 0.49 20.88
C ALA A 18 -23.66 0.79 19.70
N LEU A 19 -24.96 0.75 20.00
CA LEU A 19 -26.08 0.91 19.08
C LEU A 19 -26.09 2.32 18.46
N GLY A 20 -26.28 2.41 17.14
CA GLY A 20 -27.11 3.44 16.49
C GLY A 20 -26.62 4.88 16.38
N GLN A 21 -25.32 5.19 16.47
CA GLN A 21 -24.80 6.52 16.10
C GLN A 21 -23.46 6.43 15.38
N ILE A 22 -23.51 6.54 14.05
CA ILE A 22 -22.31 6.65 13.23
C ILE A 22 -21.77 8.07 13.37
N ASN A 23 -20.58 8.17 13.94
CA ASN A 23 -19.83 9.40 14.03
C ASN A 23 -18.40 9.01 13.71
N PHE A 24 -17.87 9.51 12.61
CA PHE A 24 -16.43 9.50 12.39
C PHE A 24 -15.81 10.30 13.55
N LYS A 25 -15.10 9.62 14.46
CA LYS A 25 -14.56 10.22 15.68
C LYS A 25 -13.05 10.13 15.66
N LEU A 26 -12.41 11.30 15.70
CA LEU A 26 -11.00 11.42 16.03
C LEU A 26 -10.86 11.43 17.54
N THR A 27 -9.94 10.63 18.07
CA THR A 27 -9.59 10.69 19.49
C THR A 27 -8.09 10.81 19.62
N TRP A 28 -7.62 11.66 20.54
CA TRP A 28 -6.19 11.89 20.73
C TRP A 28 -5.39 10.60 20.88
N GLN A 29 -5.93 9.62 21.60
CA GLN A 29 -5.29 8.33 21.82
C GLN A 29 -5.16 7.53 20.51
N ARG A 30 -6.21 7.51 19.66
CA ARG A 30 -6.19 6.81 18.37
C ARG A 30 -5.24 7.49 17.40
N GLU A 31 -5.36 8.80 17.22
CA GLU A 31 -4.50 9.57 16.29
C GLU A 31 -3.03 9.48 16.71
N ALA A 32 -2.72 9.61 18.02
CA ALA A 32 -1.36 9.46 18.52
C ALA A 32 -0.81 8.04 18.30
N THR A 33 -1.64 7.01 18.41
CA THR A 33 -1.23 5.63 18.14
C THR A 33 -0.93 5.42 16.66
N ILE A 34 -1.81 5.88 15.76
CA ILE A 34 -1.60 5.78 14.30
C ILE A 34 -0.36 6.57 13.88
N ALA A 35 -0.23 7.81 14.35
CA ALA A 35 0.90 8.67 14.04
C ALA A 35 2.22 8.08 14.55
N SER A 36 2.27 7.59 15.79
CA SER A 36 3.49 6.97 16.34
C SER A 36 3.87 5.69 15.60
N ALA A 37 2.90 4.84 15.24
CA ALA A 37 3.15 3.65 14.42
C ALA A 37 3.72 4.03 13.03
N ASN A 38 3.12 5.02 12.37
CA ASN A 38 3.60 5.55 11.10
C ASN A 38 5.03 6.11 11.21
N LEU A 39 5.35 6.85 12.28
CA LEU A 39 6.70 7.37 12.52
C LEU A 39 7.73 6.24 12.71
N ILE A 40 7.37 5.17 13.43
CA ILE A 40 8.26 4.01 13.60
C ILE A 40 8.52 3.33 12.25
N ILE A 41 7.46 3.10 11.46
CA ILE A 41 7.58 2.49 10.13
C ILE A 41 8.43 3.37 9.21
N LEU A 42 8.21 4.67 9.22
CA LEU A 42 8.99 5.63 8.45
C LEU A 42 10.47 5.59 8.87
N ALA A 43 10.77 5.68 10.16
CA ALA A 43 12.13 5.71 10.69
C ALA A 43 12.90 4.40 10.41
N THR A 44 12.20 3.27 10.36
CA THR A 44 12.80 1.94 10.15
C THR A 44 12.74 1.44 8.71
N GLY A 45 11.94 2.06 7.84
CA GLY A 45 11.73 1.64 6.46
C GLY A 45 12.34 2.59 5.43
N LEU A 46 12.32 3.90 5.68
CA LEU A 46 12.83 4.88 4.72
C LEU A 46 14.34 4.75 4.46
N PRO A 47 15.22 4.56 5.47
CA PRO A 47 16.65 4.40 5.23
C PRO A 47 16.93 3.20 4.29
N GLN A 48 16.31 2.05 4.58
CA GLN A 48 16.43 0.83 3.80
C GLN A 48 15.89 1.03 2.39
N TYR A 49 14.74 1.72 2.25
CA TYR A 49 14.20 2.08 0.94
C TYR A 49 15.18 2.95 0.13
N GLN A 50 15.85 3.91 0.76
CA GLN A 50 16.83 4.79 0.12
C GLN A 50 18.16 4.09 -0.17
N GLU A 51 18.50 3.07 0.61
CA GLU A 51 19.75 2.31 0.49
C GLU A 51 19.64 1.07 -0.41
N VAL A 52 18.43 0.70 -0.89
CA VAL A 52 18.25 -0.40 -1.86
C VAL A 52 19.27 -0.29 -2.98
N GLN A 53 20.12 -1.29 -3.14
CA GLN A 53 21.16 -1.29 -4.17
C GLN A 53 20.59 -1.82 -5.49
N PRO A 54 20.78 -1.13 -6.63
CA PRO A 54 20.45 -1.70 -7.93
C PRO A 54 21.35 -2.89 -8.26
N TYR A 55 20.94 -3.71 -9.23
CA TYR A 55 21.85 -4.70 -9.80
C TYR A 55 23.04 -4.02 -10.47
N GLU A 56 24.23 -4.56 -10.24
CA GLU A 56 25.39 -4.26 -11.04
C GLU A 56 25.14 -4.64 -12.51
N TRP A 57 25.51 -3.76 -13.44
CA TRP A 57 25.15 -3.87 -14.85
C TRP A 57 25.65 -5.16 -15.53
N TYR A 58 26.73 -5.76 -15.02
CA TYR A 58 27.27 -7.00 -15.58
C TYR A 58 26.55 -8.25 -15.05
N LEU A 59 25.87 -8.16 -13.91
CA LEU A 59 25.12 -9.29 -13.33
C LEU A 59 23.83 -9.56 -14.08
N VAL A 60 23.18 -8.52 -14.64
CA VAL A 60 21.88 -8.68 -15.32
C VAL A 60 21.92 -9.54 -16.58
N PHE A 61 23.09 -9.69 -17.22
CA PHE A 61 23.25 -10.48 -18.45
C PHE A 61 23.31 -11.99 -18.21
N ASP A 62 23.64 -12.41 -16.99
CA ASP A 62 23.80 -13.82 -16.62
C ASP A 62 23.10 -14.11 -15.28
N LEU A 63 21.91 -13.52 -15.07
CA LEU A 63 21.14 -13.77 -13.87
C LEU A 63 20.67 -15.22 -13.85
N PRO A 64 21.11 -16.04 -12.88
CA PRO A 64 20.63 -17.39 -12.80
C PRO A 64 19.13 -17.32 -12.42
N ALA A 65 18.29 -17.94 -13.27
CA ALA A 65 16.86 -18.13 -13.02
C ALA A 65 16.44 -18.82 -11.68
N PRO A 66 17.29 -19.54 -10.92
CA PRO A 66 16.89 -20.17 -9.65
C PRO A 66 16.40 -19.21 -8.56
N GLU A 67 16.73 -17.91 -8.63
CA GLU A 67 16.26 -16.92 -7.65
C GLU A 67 14.85 -16.39 -7.93
N LEU A 68 14.27 -16.76 -9.08
CA LEU A 68 12.99 -16.24 -9.49
C LEU A 68 11.83 -17.00 -8.82
N TYR A 69 11.06 -16.26 -8.02
CA TYR A 69 9.83 -16.78 -7.41
C TYR A 69 8.90 -17.34 -8.48
N THR A 70 8.31 -18.51 -8.25
CA THR A 70 7.44 -19.18 -9.24
C THR A 70 6.29 -18.30 -9.74
N ILE A 71 5.76 -17.44 -8.87
CA ILE A 71 4.67 -16.51 -9.21
C ILE A 71 5.09 -15.40 -10.19
N ASP A 72 6.38 -15.08 -10.28
CA ASP A 72 6.90 -14.01 -11.14
C ASP A 72 7.14 -14.47 -12.58
N ARG A 73 7.21 -15.78 -12.83
CA ARG A 73 7.57 -16.35 -14.15
C ARG A 73 6.68 -15.84 -15.26
N GLY A 74 5.37 -15.76 -14.98
CA GLY A 74 4.38 -15.29 -15.96
C GLY A 74 4.45 -13.78 -16.22
N ALA A 75 5.26 -13.01 -15.49
CA ALA A 75 5.34 -11.56 -15.62
C ALA A 75 6.64 -11.05 -16.27
N ILE A 76 7.60 -11.94 -16.56
CA ILE A 76 8.91 -11.58 -17.14
C ILE A 76 8.75 -10.86 -18.49
N ASP A 77 7.90 -11.40 -19.36
CA ASP A 77 7.70 -10.90 -20.73
C ASP A 77 6.57 -9.86 -20.84
N ASN A 78 6.05 -9.38 -19.70
CA ASN A 78 4.92 -8.44 -19.64
C ASN A 78 5.35 -7.00 -19.35
N TRP A 79 6.61 -6.64 -19.61
CA TRP A 79 7.06 -5.27 -19.47
C TRP A 79 6.43 -4.38 -20.55
N ASN A 80 5.69 -3.35 -20.13
CA ASN A 80 5.02 -2.43 -21.04
C ASN A 80 4.90 -1.03 -20.41
N PRO A 81 5.69 -0.03 -20.88
CA PRO A 81 5.67 1.32 -20.36
C PRO A 81 4.32 2.03 -20.50
N GLN A 82 3.59 1.75 -21.59
CA GLN A 82 2.27 2.34 -21.81
C GLN A 82 1.26 1.80 -20.80
N MET A 83 1.31 0.51 -20.47
CA MET A 83 0.45 -0.07 -19.44
C MET A 83 0.81 0.43 -18.04
N ALA A 84 2.10 0.65 -17.75
CA ALA A 84 2.54 1.28 -16.51
C ALA A 84 1.93 2.69 -16.37
N LYS A 85 2.04 3.52 -17.40
CA LYS A 85 1.43 4.86 -17.43
C LYS A 85 -0.10 4.82 -17.32
N ASN A 86 -0.76 3.88 -17.99
CA ASN A 86 -2.21 3.73 -17.88
C ASN A 86 -2.63 3.35 -16.45
N SER A 87 -1.83 2.53 -15.77
CA SER A 87 -2.10 2.17 -14.38
C SER A 87 -2.01 3.37 -13.43
N ASP A 88 -1.14 4.34 -13.70
CA ASP A 88 -1.07 5.60 -12.94
C ASP A 88 -2.40 6.38 -13.03
N TYR A 89 -3.00 6.46 -14.22
CA TYR A 89 -4.30 7.12 -14.41
C TYR A 89 -5.43 6.38 -13.68
N VAL A 90 -5.44 5.05 -13.75
CA VAL A 90 -6.43 4.23 -13.05
C VAL A 90 -6.32 4.44 -11.54
N LEU A 91 -5.10 4.39 -10.98
CA LEU A 91 -4.89 4.69 -9.56
C LEU A 91 -5.35 6.10 -9.21
N GLY A 92 -5.00 7.10 -10.00
CA GLY A 92 -5.45 8.48 -9.79
C GLY A 92 -6.97 8.58 -9.69
N GLY A 93 -7.69 7.90 -10.58
CA GLY A 93 -9.15 7.78 -10.52
C GLY A 93 -9.64 7.09 -9.23
N LEU A 94 -9.08 5.93 -8.90
CA LEU A 94 -9.46 5.17 -7.70
C LEU A 94 -9.19 5.93 -6.39
N LEU A 95 -8.12 6.72 -6.33
CA LEU A 95 -7.80 7.56 -5.17
C LEU A 95 -8.77 8.74 -5.00
N ILE A 96 -9.43 9.17 -6.08
CA ILE A 96 -10.43 10.25 -6.03
C ILE A 96 -11.83 9.69 -5.73
N LEU A 97 -12.10 8.40 -5.98
CA LEU A 97 -13.42 7.81 -5.75
C LEU A 97 -13.99 8.06 -4.33
N PRO A 98 -13.21 7.94 -3.23
CA PRO A 98 -13.75 8.22 -1.90
C PRO A 98 -14.26 9.66 -1.69
N PHE A 99 -13.87 10.61 -2.53
CA PHE A 99 -14.42 11.97 -2.50
C PHE A 99 -15.85 12.04 -3.03
N ALA A 100 -16.29 11.07 -3.85
CA ALA A 100 -17.68 10.99 -4.32
C ALA A 100 -18.65 10.82 -3.15
N SER A 101 -18.22 10.18 -2.04
CA SER A 101 -19.02 10.05 -0.82
C SER A 101 -19.45 11.41 -0.25
N LEU A 102 -18.64 12.48 -0.44
CA LEU A 102 -18.96 13.83 0.05
C LEU A 102 -20.14 14.50 -0.70
N ALA A 103 -20.66 13.88 -1.76
CA ALA A 103 -21.90 14.33 -2.39
C ALA A 103 -23.14 14.03 -1.53
N SER A 104 -23.07 13.08 -0.61
CA SER A 104 -24.12 12.80 0.37
C SER A 104 -24.02 13.79 1.55
N GLU A 105 -25.18 14.25 2.04
CA GLU A 105 -25.22 15.20 3.16
C GLU A 105 -24.64 14.60 4.44
N GLU A 106 -24.88 13.30 4.65
CA GLU A 106 -24.41 12.52 5.80
C GLU A 106 -22.87 12.53 5.91
N PHE A 107 -22.17 12.38 4.79
CA PHE A 107 -20.70 12.48 4.76
C PHE A 107 -20.22 13.92 4.85
N ARG A 108 -20.94 14.88 4.26
CA ARG A 108 -20.53 16.28 4.18
C ARG A 108 -20.49 16.94 5.56
N ASP A 109 -21.44 16.62 6.44
CA ASP A 109 -21.50 17.14 7.81
C ASP A 109 -20.25 16.79 8.63
N GLN A 110 -19.61 15.65 8.34
CA GLN A 110 -18.38 15.19 8.97
C GLN A 110 -17.19 15.15 8.00
N GLY A 111 -17.27 15.88 6.89
CA GLY A 111 -16.35 15.77 5.76
C GLY A 111 -14.88 16.01 6.13
N GLY A 112 -14.63 16.93 7.05
CA GLY A 112 -13.28 17.19 7.57
C GLY A 112 -12.68 15.97 8.28
N THR A 113 -13.45 15.33 9.16
CA THR A 113 -13.02 14.12 9.87
C THR A 113 -12.88 12.92 8.93
N TYR A 114 -13.84 12.75 8.02
CA TYR A 114 -13.78 11.73 6.97
C TYR A 114 -12.49 11.84 6.13
N LEU A 115 -12.18 13.04 5.63
CA LEU A 115 -10.98 13.27 4.83
C LEU A 115 -9.69 13.11 5.65
N PHE A 116 -9.71 13.46 6.94
CA PHE A 116 -8.57 13.23 7.82
C PHE A 116 -8.26 11.73 7.93
N MET A 117 -9.27 10.92 8.26
CA MET A 117 -9.13 9.46 8.34
C MET A 117 -8.71 8.85 7.00
N TYR A 118 -9.23 9.38 5.88
CA TYR A 118 -8.79 8.93 4.55
C TYR A 118 -7.31 9.22 4.31
N GLY A 119 -6.86 10.43 4.68
CA GLY A 119 -5.46 10.81 4.63
C GLY A 119 -4.57 9.88 5.45
N GLU A 120 -4.99 9.49 6.65
CA GLU A 120 -4.27 8.52 7.47
C GLU A 120 -4.15 7.17 6.76
N VAL A 121 -5.21 6.66 6.13
CA VAL A 121 -5.18 5.40 5.35
C VAL A 121 -4.16 5.49 4.23
N LEU A 122 -4.14 6.59 3.47
CA LEU A 122 -3.19 6.78 2.36
C LEU A 122 -1.75 6.84 2.86
N VAL A 123 -1.49 7.64 3.91
CA VAL A 123 -0.16 7.78 4.51
C VAL A 123 0.32 6.45 5.07
N SER A 124 -0.48 5.77 5.88
CA SER A 124 -0.11 4.47 6.45
C SER A 124 0.16 3.43 5.35
N THR A 125 -0.68 3.38 4.31
CA THR A 125 -0.50 2.43 3.19
C THR A 125 0.80 2.71 2.43
N ALA A 126 1.10 3.99 2.15
CA ALA A 126 2.32 4.39 1.46
C ALA A 126 3.58 4.08 2.29
N LEU A 127 3.55 4.35 3.60
CA LEU A 127 4.67 4.10 4.50
C LEU A 127 4.94 2.60 4.65
N VAL A 128 3.91 1.80 4.90
CA VAL A 128 4.03 0.34 4.99
C VAL A 128 4.57 -0.24 3.68
N THR A 129 4.04 0.19 2.54
CA THR A 129 4.50 -0.27 1.23
C THR A 129 5.97 0.09 0.98
N THR A 130 6.36 1.32 1.32
CA THR A 130 7.74 1.80 1.18
C THR A 130 8.69 1.00 2.07
N ALA A 131 8.31 0.79 3.33
CA ALA A 131 9.10 0.01 4.28
C ALA A 131 9.30 -1.44 3.82
N ILE A 132 8.22 -2.12 3.38
CA ILE A 132 8.32 -3.49 2.84
C ILE A 132 9.24 -3.55 1.62
N LYS A 133 9.14 -2.57 0.70
CA LYS A 133 10.03 -2.50 -0.47
C LYS A 133 11.50 -2.33 -0.05
N GLY A 134 11.77 -1.50 0.95
CA GLY A 134 13.11 -1.33 1.51
C GLY A 134 13.63 -2.58 2.21
N TRP A 135 12.80 -3.30 2.95
CA TRP A 135 13.23 -4.49 3.70
C TRP A 135 13.37 -5.76 2.86
N THR A 136 12.65 -5.85 1.75
CA THR A 136 12.62 -7.08 0.94
C THR A 136 13.56 -7.03 -0.26
N GLU A 137 13.89 -5.84 -0.77
CA GLU A 137 14.82 -5.63 -1.90
C GLU A 137 14.57 -6.60 -3.07
N ARG A 138 13.31 -6.87 -3.37
CA ARG A 138 12.94 -7.90 -4.33
C ARG A 138 13.04 -7.39 -5.76
N ALA A 139 13.77 -8.12 -6.60
CA ALA A 139 13.85 -7.88 -8.04
C ALA A 139 12.46 -7.92 -8.72
N ARG A 140 12.24 -7.02 -9.68
CA ARG A 140 11.06 -7.02 -10.54
C ARG A 140 11.19 -8.10 -11.62
N PRO A 141 10.10 -8.74 -12.05
CA PRO A 141 10.16 -9.80 -13.05
C PRO A 141 10.86 -9.39 -14.35
N TYR A 142 10.68 -8.13 -14.79
CA TYR A 142 11.27 -7.62 -16.02
C TYR A 142 12.80 -7.57 -16.01
N VAL A 143 13.45 -7.65 -14.84
CA VAL A 143 14.93 -7.63 -14.73
C VAL A 143 15.55 -8.82 -15.47
N TYR A 144 14.83 -9.93 -15.55
CA TYR A 144 15.25 -11.16 -16.19
C TYR A 144 14.93 -11.19 -17.70
N ASN A 145 14.31 -10.13 -18.23
CA ASN A 145 13.98 -10.00 -19.64
C ASN A 145 15.07 -9.19 -20.37
N ASN A 146 15.77 -9.82 -21.32
CA ASN A 146 16.84 -9.18 -22.09
C ASN A 146 16.34 -8.20 -23.16
N GLU A 147 15.04 -8.16 -23.45
CA GLU A 147 14.43 -7.19 -24.36
C GLU A 147 14.16 -5.84 -23.69
N VAL A 148 14.19 -5.79 -22.35
CA VAL A 148 13.99 -4.56 -21.59
C VAL A 148 15.29 -3.72 -21.58
N PRO A 149 15.22 -2.39 -21.76
CA PRO A 149 16.39 -1.53 -21.74
C PRO A 149 17.25 -1.73 -20.49
N LEU A 150 18.58 -1.72 -20.66
CA LEU A 150 19.53 -1.94 -19.56
C LEU A 150 19.28 -0.95 -18.42
N ASP A 151 19.07 0.33 -18.75
CA ASP A 151 18.82 1.41 -17.78
C ASP A 151 17.64 1.11 -16.84
N ASP A 152 16.57 0.49 -17.36
CA ASP A 152 15.40 0.10 -16.55
C ASP A 152 15.71 -1.11 -15.65
N ARG A 153 16.52 -2.04 -16.13
CA ARG A 153 16.90 -3.29 -15.43
C ARG A 153 17.89 -3.04 -14.29
N ILE A 154 18.73 -2.02 -14.40
CA ILE A 154 19.70 -1.61 -13.36
C ILE A 154 19.21 -0.38 -12.57
N ALA A 155 18.00 0.10 -12.81
CA ALA A 155 17.43 1.16 -12.00
C ALA A 155 17.20 0.66 -10.56
N ARG A 156 17.30 1.57 -9.59
CA ARG A 156 16.97 1.24 -8.19
C ARG A 156 15.54 0.70 -8.02
N ASP A 157 14.61 1.17 -8.85
CA ASP A 157 13.21 0.71 -8.84
C ASP A 157 13.04 -0.75 -9.26
N ALA A 158 14.02 -1.29 -10.00
CA ALA A 158 14.08 -2.70 -10.39
C ALA A 158 14.14 -3.64 -9.17
N MET A 159 14.58 -3.16 -8.01
CA MET A 159 14.67 -3.93 -6.76
C MET A 159 13.52 -3.64 -5.79
N ARG A 160 12.47 -2.97 -6.26
CA ARG A 160 11.31 -2.56 -5.44
C ARG A 160 10.04 -3.24 -5.93
N SER A 161 10.09 -4.56 -6.12
CA SER A 161 8.97 -5.36 -6.64
C SER A 161 7.78 -5.48 -5.69
N PHE A 162 8.02 -5.69 -4.40
CA PHE A 162 6.98 -6.10 -3.45
C PHE A 162 6.83 -5.13 -2.27
N VAL A 163 5.62 -4.73 -1.89
CA VAL A 163 4.32 -4.95 -2.54
C VAL A 163 4.07 -3.93 -3.66
N ASN A 164 3.10 -4.16 -4.56
CA ASN A 164 2.74 -3.17 -5.57
C ASN A 164 2.07 -1.93 -4.93
N ASN A 165 2.61 -0.74 -5.20
CA ASN A 165 2.11 0.51 -4.62
C ASN A 165 0.73 0.92 -5.14
N HIS A 166 0.48 0.75 -6.45
CA HIS A 166 -0.82 1.04 -7.05
C HIS A 166 -1.91 0.15 -6.46
N THR A 167 -1.64 -1.15 -6.37
CA THR A 167 -2.59 -2.11 -5.79
C THR A 167 -2.86 -1.82 -4.32
N ALA A 168 -1.82 -1.55 -3.52
CA ALA A 168 -1.97 -1.25 -2.10
C ALA A 168 -2.82 0.01 -1.86
N LEU A 169 -2.52 1.10 -2.57
CA LEU A 169 -3.24 2.37 -2.44
C LEU A 169 -4.68 2.26 -2.95
N ALA A 170 -4.89 1.62 -4.10
CA ALA A 170 -6.23 1.37 -4.63
C ALA A 170 -7.09 0.54 -3.66
N PHE A 171 -6.50 -0.52 -3.08
CA PHE A 171 -7.19 -1.34 -2.09
C PHE A 171 -7.49 -0.56 -0.80
N GLY A 172 -6.55 0.26 -0.33
CA GLY A 172 -6.77 1.15 0.82
C GLY A 172 -7.93 2.12 0.60
N ALA A 173 -7.97 2.78 -0.57
CA ALA A 173 -9.07 3.68 -0.93
C ALA A 173 -10.42 2.96 -1.04
N ALA A 174 -10.46 1.82 -1.73
CA ALA A 174 -11.69 1.03 -1.86
C ALA A 174 -12.19 0.52 -0.51
N SER A 175 -11.29 0.01 0.33
CA SER A 175 -11.63 -0.50 1.67
C SER A 175 -12.14 0.62 2.58
N PHE A 176 -11.51 1.80 2.51
CA PHE A 176 -11.96 2.97 3.27
C PHE A 176 -13.37 3.40 2.84
N MET A 177 -13.60 3.56 1.53
CA MET A 177 -14.91 3.93 1.00
C MET A 177 -15.98 2.89 1.37
N SER A 178 -15.68 1.59 1.19
CA SER A 178 -16.61 0.50 1.54
C SER A 178 -16.93 0.48 3.04
N THR A 179 -15.91 0.60 3.90
CA THR A 179 -16.11 0.52 5.36
C THR A 179 -16.94 1.72 5.84
N THR A 180 -16.60 2.92 5.39
CA THR A 180 -17.33 4.14 5.78
C THR A 180 -18.74 4.18 5.23
N TYR A 181 -18.98 3.64 4.02
CA TYR A 181 -20.33 3.45 3.48
C TYR A 181 -21.16 2.49 4.34
N MET A 182 -20.61 1.32 4.66
CA MET A 182 -21.27 0.30 5.50
C MET A 182 -21.53 0.78 6.92
N ASP A 183 -20.66 1.63 7.46
CA ASP A 183 -20.89 2.28 8.72
C ASP A 183 -22.12 3.21 8.60
N LEU A 184 -22.14 4.12 7.62
CA LEU A 184 -23.23 5.10 7.47
C LEU A 184 -24.58 4.53 7.06
N HIS A 185 -24.60 3.36 6.40
CA HIS A 185 -25.82 2.73 5.91
C HIS A 185 -26.00 1.33 6.53
N PRO A 186 -26.28 1.24 7.84
CA PRO A 186 -26.36 -0.04 8.54
C PRO A 186 -27.50 -0.94 8.05
N ASP A 187 -28.57 -0.33 7.53
CA ASP A 187 -29.79 -1.00 7.07
C ASP A 187 -29.88 -1.16 5.54
N ASP A 188 -28.84 -0.78 4.79
CA ASP A 188 -28.83 -0.90 3.33
C ASP A 188 -28.65 -2.36 2.90
N PRO A 189 -29.56 -2.93 2.08
CA PRO A 189 -29.46 -4.31 1.59
C PRO A 189 -28.25 -4.57 0.67
N LEU A 190 -27.53 -3.52 0.23
CA LEU A 190 -26.30 -3.62 -0.55
C LEU A 190 -25.02 -3.78 0.31
N ARG A 191 -25.16 -3.89 1.63
CA ARG A 191 -24.07 -4.25 2.56
C ARG A 191 -23.60 -5.69 2.36
#